data_AF-A0A9X4S881-F1
#
_entry.id   AF-A0A9X4S881-F1
#
_cell.length_a   1.000
_cell.length_b   1.000
_cell.length_c   1.000
_cell.angle_alpha   90.00
_cell.angle_beta   90.00
_cell.angle_gamma   90.00
#
_symmetry.space_group_name_H-M   'P 1'
#
loop_
_entity.id
_entity.type
_entity.pdbx_description
1 polymer ?
#
loop_
_entity_poly.entity_id
_entity_poly.type
_entity_poly.pdbx_seq_one_letter_code
_entity_poly.pdbx_strand_id
1 'polypeptide(L)'
;MASDLDTVRVLRALFNDMPRAPQGLTHLETMAWIKQSMNDFEGGDMAYTIEHITRNAMLDIVLRMREDGPLADDAAFDEIVALISTKEGRSTFMDRCIQAQKSNAVTERLLARVQRPWTEPEPLFVPDPLEVQRFVLAQASGPGPMYAEYGAREDVRQIGVLEQPPEQVHEFAWGFVTEDQGDWNFYLAEVWRQGTVGYFERFLSAVQLETTGLPEGPAAASPMPACLTLDVGIGAFSSLTLHAGASLADPDVRRWVGEVFIAGLLPRMAARVLDERCDFPERVQ
;
A
#
# COMPACT_ATOMS: atom_id res chain seq x y z
N MET A 1 -12.84 -21.17 17.07
CA MET A 1 -13.64 -19.94 17.24
C MET A 1 -13.16 -19.28 18.51
N ALA A 2 -12.71 -18.02 18.45
CA ALA A 2 -12.22 -17.30 19.61
C ALA A 2 -13.41 -17.04 20.53
N SER A 3 -13.24 -17.25 21.83
CA SER A 3 -14.29 -16.99 22.79
C SER A 3 -14.30 -15.51 23.19
N ASP A 4 -15.44 -15.02 23.70
CA ASP A 4 -15.52 -13.69 24.32
C ASP A 4 -14.46 -13.52 25.43
N LEU A 5 -14.11 -14.60 26.12
CA LEU A 5 -13.05 -14.61 27.11
C LEU A 5 -11.67 -14.37 26.48
N ASP A 6 -11.37 -14.97 25.34
CA ASP A 6 -10.12 -14.75 24.60
C ASP A 6 -10.01 -13.30 24.13
N THR A 7 -11.10 -12.73 23.60
CA THR A 7 -11.19 -11.30 23.25
C THR A 7 -10.89 -10.41 24.45
N VAL A 8 -11.47 -10.69 25.62
CA VAL A 8 -11.21 -9.92 26.84
C VAL A 8 -9.76 -10.06 27.31
N ARG A 9 -9.15 -11.25 27.19
CA ARG A 9 -7.75 -11.49 27.58
C ARG A 9 -6.79 -10.70 26.69
N VAL A 10 -7.00 -10.70 25.38
CA VAL A 10 -6.17 -9.97 24.41
C VAL A 10 -6.36 -8.47 24.56
N LEU A 11 -7.60 -7.98 24.72
CA LEU A 11 -7.89 -6.58 25.00
C LEU A 11 -7.21 -6.09 26.28
N ARG A 12 -7.22 -6.91 27.35
CA ARG A 12 -6.52 -6.56 28.59
C ARG A 12 -5.01 -6.50 28.40
N ALA A 13 -4.42 -7.41 27.65
CA ALA A 13 -2.99 -7.39 27.38
C ALA A 13 -2.59 -6.18 26.53
N LEU A 14 -3.34 -5.88 25.47
CA LEU A 14 -3.02 -4.81 24.54
C LEU A 14 -3.23 -3.41 25.10
N PHE A 15 -4.16 -3.22 26.05
CA PHE A 15 -4.57 -1.89 26.53
C PHE A 15 -4.40 -1.71 28.05
N ASN A 16 -3.59 -2.55 28.71
CA ASN A 16 -3.34 -2.45 30.16
C ASN A 16 -2.67 -1.13 30.59
N ASP A 17 -1.81 -0.59 29.73
CA ASP A 17 -0.94 0.56 29.99
C ASP A 17 -1.45 1.85 29.33
N MET A 18 -2.57 1.78 28.61
CA MET A 18 -3.24 2.97 28.12
C MET A 18 -3.93 3.70 29.28
N PRO A 19 -3.74 5.02 29.41
CA PRO A 19 -4.49 5.79 30.39
C PRO A 19 -5.99 5.58 30.12
N ARG A 20 -6.75 5.34 31.18
CA ARG A 20 -8.21 5.20 31.13
C ARG A 20 -8.87 6.47 31.60
N ALA A 21 -9.89 6.91 30.87
CA ALA A 21 -10.67 8.06 31.28
C ALA A 21 -11.27 7.83 32.68
N PRO A 22 -11.09 8.76 33.63
CA PRO A 22 -11.79 8.74 34.91
C PRO A 22 -13.30 8.58 34.70
N GLN A 23 -13.94 7.78 35.55
CA GLN A 23 -15.38 7.59 35.48
C GLN A 23 -16.11 8.85 35.97
N GLY A 24 -17.22 9.19 35.34
CA GLY A 24 -18.07 10.33 35.74
C GLY A 24 -17.68 11.68 35.15
N LEU A 25 -16.73 11.72 34.21
CA LEU A 25 -16.42 12.93 33.45
C LEU A 25 -17.57 13.31 32.50
N THR A 26 -17.88 14.60 32.43
CA THR A 26 -18.71 15.15 31.37
C THR A 26 -17.97 15.07 30.03
N HIS A 27 -18.70 15.15 28.91
CA HIS A 27 -18.10 15.06 27.57
C HIS A 27 -16.93 16.05 27.35
N LEU A 28 -17.06 17.27 27.88
CA LEU A 28 -16.05 18.33 27.80
C LEU A 28 -14.80 17.98 28.62
N GLU A 29 -14.97 17.37 29.78
CA GLU A 29 -13.88 16.92 30.65
C GLU A 29 -13.21 15.66 30.11
N THR A 30 -13.95 14.77 29.45
CA THR A 30 -13.38 13.64 28.71
C THR A 30 -12.49 14.13 27.57
N MET A 31 -12.93 15.13 26.79
CA MET A 31 -12.13 15.73 25.72
C MET A 31 -10.87 16.43 26.26
N ALA A 32 -10.99 17.16 27.38
CA ALA A 32 -9.84 17.78 28.03
C ALA A 32 -8.84 16.74 28.58
N TRP A 33 -9.34 15.65 29.16
CA TRP A 33 -8.54 14.56 29.69
C TRP A 33 -7.83 13.76 28.57
N ILE A 34 -8.51 13.52 27.45
CA ILE A 34 -7.91 12.91 26.25
C ILE A 34 -6.78 13.81 25.74
N LYS A 35 -7.05 15.12 25.57
CA LYS A 35 -6.05 16.09 25.11
C LYS A 35 -4.83 16.19 26.04
N GLN A 36 -5.05 16.13 27.35
CA GLN A 36 -3.97 16.12 28.33
C GLN A 36 -3.15 14.82 28.23
N SER A 37 -3.83 13.67 28.14
CA SER A 37 -3.19 12.36 27.99
C SER A 37 -2.39 12.24 26.69
N MET A 38 -2.77 12.98 25.64
CA MET A 38 -2.02 13.07 24.38
C MET A 38 -0.80 14.00 24.48
N ASN A 39 -0.88 15.10 25.21
CA ASN A 39 0.24 16.04 25.42
C ASN A 39 1.37 15.46 26.28
N ASP A 40 1.06 14.52 27.18
CA ASP A 40 2.05 13.90 28.05
C ASP A 40 3.00 12.93 27.28
N PHE A 41 2.73 12.68 25.99
CA PHE A 41 3.61 11.96 25.07
C PHE A 41 4.27 12.93 24.07
N GLU A 42 5.60 12.85 23.90
CA GLU A 42 6.34 13.70 22.96
C GLU A 42 5.98 13.32 21.50
N GLY A 43 5.45 14.25 20.70
CA GLY A 43 4.81 13.92 19.40
C GLY A 43 3.46 13.20 19.54
N GLY A 44 2.82 13.33 20.70
CA GLY A 44 1.85 12.40 21.26
C GLY A 44 0.54 12.23 20.51
N ASP A 45 0.00 13.24 19.82
CA ASP A 45 -1.25 13.08 19.07
C ASP A 45 -1.14 11.99 18.00
N MET A 46 -0.07 12.05 17.21
CA MET A 46 0.19 11.11 16.13
C MET A 46 0.71 9.78 16.68
N ALA A 47 1.61 9.81 17.66
CA ALA A 47 2.15 8.59 18.27
C ALA A 47 1.07 7.77 19.00
N TYR A 48 0.19 8.42 19.76
CA TYR A 48 -0.92 7.78 20.47
C TYR A 48 -1.94 7.20 19.50
N THR A 49 -2.29 7.93 18.43
CA THR A 49 -3.22 7.46 17.39
C THR A 49 -2.65 6.27 16.63
N ILE A 50 -1.38 6.34 16.20
CA ILE A 50 -0.69 5.23 15.51
C ILE A 50 -0.59 4.01 16.44
N GLU A 51 -0.21 4.21 17.70
CA GLU A 51 -0.09 3.11 18.67
C GLU A 51 -1.47 2.47 18.95
N HIS A 52 -2.54 3.26 19.04
CA HIS A 52 -3.90 2.77 19.18
C HIS A 52 -4.37 1.96 17.96
N ILE A 53 -4.15 2.47 16.74
CA ILE A 53 -4.46 1.78 15.49
C ILE A 53 -3.70 0.43 15.43
N THR A 54 -2.41 0.44 15.78
CA THR A 54 -1.57 -0.76 15.75
C THR A 54 -2.05 -1.81 16.76
N ARG A 55 -2.49 -1.40 17.95
CA ARG A 55 -3.08 -2.32 18.96
C ARG A 55 -4.40 -2.91 18.50
N ASN A 56 -5.26 -2.16 17.82
CA ASN A 56 -6.47 -2.71 17.22
C ASN A 56 -6.15 -3.75 16.14
N ALA A 57 -5.19 -3.46 15.25
CA ALA A 57 -4.76 -4.44 14.26
C ALA A 57 -4.17 -5.71 14.92
N MET A 58 -3.40 -5.57 16.01
CA MET A 58 -2.88 -6.71 16.77
C MET A 58 -3.99 -7.57 17.39
N LEU A 59 -5.08 -6.97 17.88
CA LEU A 59 -6.23 -7.70 18.40
C LEU A 59 -6.80 -8.64 17.33
N ASP A 60 -7.07 -8.11 16.14
CA ASP A 60 -7.65 -8.88 15.03
C ASP A 60 -6.73 -10.01 14.57
N ILE A 61 -5.42 -9.73 14.46
CA ILE A 61 -4.42 -10.74 14.08
C ILE A 61 -4.36 -11.88 15.09
N VAL A 62 -4.28 -11.58 16.40
CA VAL A 62 -4.18 -12.59 17.45
C VAL A 62 -5.46 -13.43 17.53
N LEU A 63 -6.64 -12.80 17.43
CA LEU A 63 -7.92 -13.52 17.44
C LEU A 63 -8.07 -14.41 16.21
N ARG A 64 -7.66 -13.95 15.03
CA ARG A 64 -7.66 -14.78 13.83
C ARG A 64 -6.70 -15.97 13.95
N MET A 65 -5.47 -15.74 14.39
CA MET A 65 -4.51 -16.82 14.66
C MET A 65 -5.01 -17.83 15.70
N ARG A 66 -5.88 -17.43 16.63
CA ARG A 66 -6.55 -18.28 17.60
C ARG A 66 -7.74 -19.06 17.01
N GLU A 67 -8.39 -18.50 16.00
CA GLU A 67 -9.57 -19.10 15.36
C GLU A 67 -9.25 -20.21 14.38
N ASP A 68 -8.30 -19.96 13.48
CA ASP A 68 -7.97 -20.85 12.37
C ASP A 68 -6.45 -21.02 12.14
N GLY A 69 -5.64 -20.48 13.05
CA GLY A 69 -4.19 -20.39 12.89
C GLY A 69 -3.36 -21.14 13.96
N PRO A 70 -2.08 -20.77 14.11
CA PRO A 70 -1.12 -21.49 14.93
C PRO A 70 -1.32 -21.34 16.45
N LEU A 71 -2.28 -20.51 16.89
CA LEU A 71 -2.57 -20.28 18.32
C LEU A 71 -3.81 -21.06 18.80
N ALA A 72 -4.21 -22.11 18.09
CA ALA A 72 -5.27 -23.00 18.53
C ALA A 72 -4.94 -23.71 19.86
N ASP A 73 -3.65 -23.86 20.18
CA ASP A 73 -3.17 -24.35 21.47
C ASP A 73 -3.18 -23.26 22.55
N ASP A 74 -3.64 -23.61 23.75
CA ASP A 74 -3.79 -22.67 24.88
C ASP A 74 -2.46 -22.16 25.41
N ALA A 75 -1.41 -23.00 25.42
CA ALA A 75 -0.10 -22.57 25.91
C ALA A 75 0.55 -21.57 24.95
N ALA A 76 0.48 -21.84 23.64
CA ALA A 76 0.96 -20.93 22.61
C ALA A 76 0.18 -19.59 22.63
N PHE A 77 -1.14 -19.64 22.83
CA PHE A 77 -1.95 -18.43 22.97
C PHE A 77 -1.56 -17.62 24.22
N ASP A 78 -1.37 -18.27 25.36
CA ASP A 78 -0.99 -17.63 26.62
C ASP A 78 0.38 -16.94 26.54
N GLU A 79 1.34 -17.55 25.84
CA GLU A 79 2.66 -16.93 25.57
C GLU A 79 2.53 -15.63 24.75
N ILE A 80 1.67 -15.62 23.73
CA ILE A 80 1.42 -14.42 22.93
C ILE A 80 0.71 -13.34 23.75
N VAL A 81 -0.28 -13.71 24.56
CA VAL A 81 -0.97 -12.77 25.47
C VAL A 81 0.01 -12.16 26.47
N ALA A 82 0.94 -12.96 27.00
CA ALA A 82 1.99 -12.47 27.89
C ALA A 82 2.95 -11.52 27.15
N LEU A 83 3.36 -11.86 25.93
CA LEU A 83 4.26 -11.06 25.11
C LEU A 83 3.66 -9.67 24.82
N ILE A 84 2.44 -9.60 24.29
CA ILE A 84 1.80 -8.33 23.88
C ILE A 84 1.36 -7.45 25.06
N SER A 85 1.49 -7.95 26.30
CA SER A 85 1.19 -7.19 27.51
C SER A 85 2.19 -6.06 27.79
N THR A 86 3.34 -6.06 27.12
CA THR A 86 4.40 -5.05 27.28
C THR A 86 4.63 -4.28 25.99
N LYS A 87 5.12 -3.04 26.08
CA LYS A 87 5.42 -2.21 24.90
C LYS A 87 6.47 -2.85 23.99
N GLU A 88 7.55 -3.35 24.58
CA GLU A 88 8.63 -4.04 23.87
C GLU A 88 8.14 -5.35 23.23
N GLY A 89 7.29 -6.10 23.93
CA GLY A 89 6.71 -7.33 23.41
C GLY A 89 5.71 -7.11 22.28
N ARG A 90 4.94 -6.02 22.28
CA ARG A 90 4.10 -5.61 21.14
C ARG A 90 4.93 -5.28 19.90
N SER A 91 6.02 -4.52 20.05
CA SER A 91 6.95 -4.25 18.95
C SER A 91 7.53 -5.56 18.41
N THR A 92 8.00 -6.42 19.31
CA THR A 92 8.55 -7.74 18.95
C THR A 92 7.53 -8.61 18.23
N PHE A 93 6.27 -8.59 18.66
CA PHE A 93 5.18 -9.32 18.02
C PHE A 93 4.89 -8.79 16.60
N MET A 94 4.86 -7.47 16.42
CA MET A 94 4.71 -6.85 15.10
C MET A 94 5.88 -7.18 14.17
N ASP A 95 7.13 -7.11 14.68
CA ASP A 95 8.32 -7.51 13.92
C ASP A 95 8.26 -8.98 13.51
N ARG A 96 7.78 -9.87 14.38
CA ARG A 96 7.56 -11.29 14.06
C ARG A 96 6.49 -11.47 12.99
N CYS A 97 5.39 -10.71 13.04
CA CYS A 97 4.36 -10.76 12.00
C CYS A 97 4.92 -10.32 10.64
N ILE A 98 5.70 -9.24 10.61
CA ILE A 98 6.38 -8.73 9.42
C ILE A 98 7.40 -9.76 8.90
N GLN A 99 8.21 -10.35 9.79
CA GLN A 99 9.17 -11.38 9.43
C GLN A 99 8.51 -12.68 8.96
N ALA A 100 7.40 -13.09 9.56
CA ALA A 100 6.64 -14.26 9.13
C ALA A 100 6.01 -14.04 7.75
N GLN A 101 5.48 -12.84 7.47
CA GLN A 101 5.04 -12.46 6.11
C GLN A 101 6.21 -12.52 5.12
N LYS A 102 7.37 -11.94 5.47
CA LYS A 102 8.58 -12.03 4.63
C LYS A 102 9.06 -13.45 4.44
N SER A 103 9.02 -14.29 5.48
CA SER A 103 9.45 -15.70 5.44
C SER A 103 8.51 -16.55 4.60
N ASN A 104 7.19 -16.39 4.75
CA ASN A 104 6.22 -17.07 3.88
C ASN A 104 6.42 -16.63 2.43
N ALA A 105 6.62 -15.34 2.18
CA ALA A 105 6.97 -14.83 0.86
C ALA A 105 8.31 -15.40 0.35
N VAL A 106 9.30 -15.67 1.22
CA VAL A 106 10.57 -16.32 0.84
C VAL A 106 10.35 -17.82 0.55
N THR A 107 9.56 -18.52 1.36
CA THR A 107 9.24 -19.95 1.17
C THR A 107 8.39 -20.17 -0.07
N GLU A 108 7.41 -19.30 -0.33
CA GLU A 108 6.63 -19.27 -1.57
C GLU A 108 7.51 -18.94 -2.77
N ARG A 109 8.43 -17.97 -2.65
CA ARG A 109 9.45 -17.71 -3.69
C ARG A 109 10.35 -18.92 -3.95
N LEU A 110 10.78 -19.64 -2.91
CA LEU A 110 11.58 -20.86 -3.03
C LEU A 110 10.79 -22.00 -3.69
N LEU A 111 9.52 -22.17 -3.35
CA LEU A 111 8.62 -23.14 -3.99
C LEU A 111 8.32 -22.76 -5.45
N ALA A 112 8.17 -21.47 -5.74
CA ALA A 112 8.01 -20.95 -7.10
C ALA A 112 9.26 -21.18 -7.95
N ARG A 113 10.47 -21.02 -7.39
CA ARG A 113 11.74 -21.37 -8.07
C ARG A 113 11.87 -22.84 -8.45
N VAL A 114 11.15 -23.74 -7.76
CA VAL A 114 11.11 -25.17 -8.09
C VAL A 114 10.09 -25.47 -9.20
N GLN A 115 9.13 -24.58 -9.47
CA GLN A 115 8.07 -24.80 -10.45
C GLN A 115 8.28 -24.07 -11.78
N ARG A 116 8.58 -24.85 -12.84
CA ARG A 116 8.55 -24.51 -14.29
C ARG A 116 9.34 -23.25 -14.71
N PRO A 117 9.83 -23.17 -15.96
CA PRO A 117 10.35 -21.91 -16.46
C PRO A 117 9.22 -20.87 -16.46
N TRP A 118 9.39 -19.80 -15.68
CA TRP A 118 8.51 -18.64 -15.71
C TRP A 118 8.53 -18.05 -17.13
N THR A 119 7.36 -17.73 -17.65
CA THR A 119 7.19 -17.08 -18.95
C THR A 119 6.61 -15.71 -18.72
N GLU A 120 7.11 -14.75 -19.48
CA GLU A 120 6.63 -13.37 -19.50
C GLU A 120 5.10 -13.34 -19.59
N PRO A 121 4.39 -12.75 -18.61
CA PRO A 121 2.94 -12.66 -18.66
C PRO A 121 2.51 -11.71 -19.77
N GLU A 122 1.34 -11.98 -20.36
CA GLU A 122 0.72 -11.02 -21.29
C GLU A 122 0.39 -9.71 -20.55
N PRO A 123 0.38 -8.56 -21.25
CA PRO A 123 -0.01 -7.28 -20.65
C PRO A 123 -1.35 -7.37 -19.93
N LEU A 124 -1.45 -6.79 -18.73
CA LEU A 124 -2.63 -6.91 -17.86
C LEU A 124 -3.89 -6.33 -18.51
N PHE A 125 -3.70 -5.30 -19.31
CA PHE A 125 -4.76 -4.61 -20.05
C PHE A 125 -4.19 -4.05 -21.36
N VAL A 126 -5.09 -3.69 -22.26
CA VAL A 126 -4.75 -2.95 -23.48
C VAL A 126 -5.38 -1.56 -23.36
N PRO A 127 -4.58 -0.49 -23.20
CA PRO A 127 -5.10 0.87 -23.07
C PRO A 127 -5.89 1.28 -24.31
N ASP A 128 -7.04 1.94 -24.12
CA ASP A 128 -7.80 2.52 -25.23
C ASP A 128 -7.02 3.72 -25.81
N PRO A 129 -6.66 3.71 -27.12
CA PRO A 129 -5.94 4.81 -27.75
C PRO A 129 -6.63 6.18 -27.59
N LEU A 130 -7.96 6.22 -27.52
CA LEU A 130 -8.70 7.46 -27.31
C LEU A 130 -8.52 8.00 -25.89
N GLU A 131 -8.50 7.12 -24.88
CA GLU A 131 -8.23 7.51 -23.49
C GLU A 131 -6.80 8.04 -23.34
N VAL A 132 -5.83 7.36 -23.96
CA VAL A 132 -4.43 7.82 -24.02
C VAL A 132 -4.33 9.17 -24.72
N GLN A 133 -5.00 9.36 -25.85
CA GLN A 133 -4.97 10.63 -26.57
C GLN A 133 -5.56 11.78 -25.74
N ARG A 134 -6.64 11.54 -25.00
CA ARG A 134 -7.20 12.55 -24.08
C ARG A 134 -6.18 12.96 -23.00
N PHE A 135 -5.50 11.98 -22.42
CA PHE A 135 -4.44 12.25 -21.43
C PHE A 135 -3.30 13.09 -22.03
N VAL A 136 -2.82 12.74 -23.24
CA VAL A 136 -1.76 13.48 -23.95
C VAL A 136 -2.17 14.93 -24.22
N LEU A 137 -3.45 15.17 -24.52
CA LEU A 137 -4.02 16.50 -24.76
C LEU A 137 -4.37 17.25 -23.46
N ALA A 138 -4.04 16.71 -22.28
CA ALA A 138 -4.40 17.24 -20.97
C ALA A 138 -5.92 17.49 -20.79
N GLN A 139 -6.74 16.62 -21.39
CA GLN A 139 -8.20 16.67 -21.29
C GLN A 139 -8.68 15.70 -20.20
N ALA A 140 -8.70 16.19 -18.96
CA ALA A 140 -9.19 15.42 -17.81
C ALA A 140 -10.63 14.95 -18.03
N SER A 141 -10.88 13.66 -17.83
CA SER A 141 -12.25 13.10 -17.82
C SER A 141 -12.99 13.42 -16.52
N GLY A 142 -12.25 13.72 -15.45
CA GLY A 142 -12.78 13.94 -14.11
C GLY A 142 -12.95 12.65 -13.32
N PRO A 143 -13.42 12.74 -12.06
CA PRO A 143 -13.65 11.57 -11.22
C PRO A 143 -14.88 10.81 -11.70
N GLY A 144 -14.76 9.50 -11.88
CA GLY A 144 -15.87 8.61 -12.16
C GLY A 144 -15.77 7.28 -11.42
N PRO A 145 -16.22 6.15 -12.00
CA PRO A 145 -16.43 4.91 -11.26
C PRO A 145 -15.19 4.35 -10.54
N MET A 146 -14.02 4.34 -11.17
CA MET A 146 -12.80 3.78 -10.59
C MET A 146 -12.27 4.67 -9.47
N TYR A 147 -12.33 5.98 -9.67
CA TYR A 147 -11.99 6.96 -8.63
C TYR A 147 -12.92 6.83 -7.42
N ALA A 148 -14.23 6.72 -7.66
CA ALA A 148 -15.23 6.57 -6.61
C ALA A 148 -15.08 5.25 -5.85
N GLU A 149 -14.81 4.14 -6.55
CA GLU A 149 -14.56 2.84 -5.92
C GLU A 149 -13.34 2.91 -4.98
N TYR A 150 -12.23 3.46 -5.45
CA TYR A 150 -11.03 3.60 -4.64
C TYR A 150 -11.27 4.51 -3.42
N GLY A 151 -11.90 5.66 -3.62
CA GLY A 151 -12.23 6.59 -2.53
C GLY A 151 -13.24 6.05 -1.52
N ALA A 152 -14.05 5.04 -1.88
CA ALA A 152 -15.00 4.40 -0.98
C ALA A 152 -14.35 3.37 -0.04
N ARG A 153 -13.10 2.97 -0.29
CA ARG A 153 -12.41 1.98 0.55
C ARG A 153 -12.12 2.56 1.93
N GLU A 154 -12.30 1.73 2.95
CA GLU A 154 -12.15 2.15 4.34
C GLU A 154 -10.71 2.59 4.67
N ASP A 155 -9.70 1.90 4.14
CA ASP A 155 -8.29 2.26 4.30
C ASP A 155 -7.95 3.62 3.68
N VAL A 156 -8.42 3.87 2.46
CA VAL A 156 -8.25 5.16 1.76
C VAL A 156 -8.93 6.30 2.52
N ARG A 157 -10.14 6.06 3.04
CA ARG A 157 -10.89 7.06 3.83
C ARG A 157 -10.24 7.35 5.18
N GLN A 158 -9.70 6.35 5.85
CA GLN A 158 -9.01 6.53 7.14
C GLN A 158 -7.68 7.27 6.99
N ILE A 159 -6.95 7.03 5.91
CA ILE A 159 -5.70 7.74 5.60
C ILE A 159 -5.96 9.17 5.12
N GLY A 160 -7.15 9.43 4.56
CA GLY A 160 -7.55 10.74 4.07
C GLY A 160 -6.95 11.10 2.71
N VAL A 161 -6.57 10.09 1.91
CA VAL A 161 -5.83 10.26 0.62
C VAL A 161 -6.54 11.23 -0.34
N LEU A 162 -7.88 11.20 -0.36
CA LEU A 162 -8.73 12.00 -1.25
C LEU A 162 -9.56 13.05 -0.49
N GLU A 163 -9.16 13.41 0.73
CA GLU A 163 -9.83 14.50 1.47
C GLU A 163 -9.66 15.85 0.77
N GLN A 164 -8.51 16.07 0.15
CA GLN A 164 -8.27 17.16 -0.78
C GLN A 164 -8.40 16.61 -2.20
N PRO A 165 -9.30 17.17 -3.04
CA PRO A 165 -9.44 16.71 -4.40
C PRO A 165 -8.18 17.08 -5.20
N PRO A 166 -7.66 16.16 -6.04
CA PRO A 166 -6.51 16.45 -6.90
C PRO A 166 -6.87 17.49 -7.97
N GLU A 167 -5.85 18.12 -8.55
CA GLU A 167 -6.02 19.16 -9.58
C GLU A 167 -6.73 18.60 -10.83
N GLN A 168 -6.34 17.40 -11.27
CA GLN A 168 -6.97 16.70 -12.38
C GLN A 168 -7.11 15.21 -12.10
N VAL A 169 -8.13 14.60 -12.70
CA VAL A 169 -8.34 13.15 -12.72
C VAL A 169 -8.52 12.69 -14.16
N HIS A 170 -7.69 11.74 -14.57
CA HIS A 170 -7.75 11.05 -15.85
C HIS A 170 -8.14 9.61 -15.60
N GLU A 171 -9.40 9.32 -15.86
CA GLU A 171 -9.97 8.00 -15.66
C GLU A 171 -9.85 7.11 -16.91
N PHE A 172 -9.57 5.84 -16.66
CA PHE A 172 -9.42 4.77 -17.64
C PHE A 172 -10.21 3.54 -17.21
N ALA A 173 -10.45 2.60 -18.14
CA ALA A 173 -11.12 1.34 -17.80
C ALA A 173 -10.35 0.47 -16.80
N TRP A 174 -9.02 0.62 -16.71
CA TRP A 174 -8.12 -0.16 -15.84
C TRP A 174 -7.85 0.51 -14.48
N GLY A 175 -8.24 1.77 -14.29
CA GLY A 175 -7.89 2.57 -13.11
C GLY A 175 -7.97 4.06 -13.39
N PHE A 176 -7.17 4.86 -12.68
CA PHE A 176 -7.14 6.31 -12.91
C PHE A 176 -5.76 6.90 -12.57
N VAL A 177 -5.50 8.07 -13.14
CA VAL A 177 -4.30 8.86 -12.89
C VAL A 177 -4.72 10.22 -12.36
N THR A 178 -4.14 10.66 -11.26
CA THR A 178 -4.36 12.02 -10.75
C THR A 178 -3.15 12.90 -11.03
N GLU A 179 -3.41 14.18 -11.27
CA GLU A 179 -2.39 15.22 -11.27
C GLU A 179 -2.52 16.02 -9.98
N ASP A 180 -1.46 16.06 -9.20
CA ASP A 180 -1.41 16.84 -7.97
C ASP A 180 0.01 17.36 -7.72
N GLN A 181 0.15 18.65 -7.44
CA GLN A 181 1.40 19.32 -7.03
C GLN A 181 2.66 19.06 -7.89
N GLY A 182 2.53 18.75 -9.18
CA GLY A 182 3.71 18.43 -10.02
C GLY A 182 3.89 16.95 -10.34
N ASP A 183 2.99 16.09 -9.83
CA ASP A 183 3.14 14.64 -9.88
C ASP A 183 1.96 13.96 -10.58
N TRP A 184 2.26 12.86 -11.27
CA TRP A 184 1.26 11.90 -11.74
C TRP A 184 1.22 10.71 -10.79
N ASN A 185 0.09 10.53 -10.10
CA ASN A 185 -0.15 9.36 -9.24
C ASN A 185 -1.01 8.37 -10.00
N PHE A 186 -0.54 7.12 -10.13
CA PHE A 186 -1.26 6.09 -10.86
C PHE A 186 -1.89 5.12 -9.88
N TYR A 187 -3.19 4.91 -10.06
CA TYR A 187 -3.96 3.97 -9.29
C TYR A 187 -4.39 2.87 -10.27
N LEU A 188 -3.99 1.63 -10.01
CA LEU A 188 -4.38 0.45 -10.79
C LEU A 188 -5.42 -0.40 -10.05
N ALA A 189 -6.57 -0.62 -10.67
CA ALA A 189 -7.72 -1.20 -9.97
C ALA A 189 -7.45 -2.58 -9.39
N GLU A 190 -6.87 -3.44 -10.22
CA GLU A 190 -6.57 -4.80 -9.83
C GLU A 190 -5.51 -4.86 -8.71
N VAL A 191 -4.59 -3.89 -8.64
CA VAL A 191 -3.57 -3.85 -7.60
C VAL A 191 -4.19 -3.52 -6.25
N TRP A 192 -4.96 -2.43 -6.15
CA TRP A 192 -5.53 -2.06 -4.85
C TRP A 192 -6.58 -3.09 -4.38
N ARG A 193 -7.30 -3.76 -5.30
CA ARG A 193 -8.28 -4.80 -4.96
C ARG A 193 -7.63 -6.03 -4.33
N GLN A 194 -6.41 -6.38 -4.72
CA GLN A 194 -5.61 -7.47 -4.11
C GLN A 194 -4.95 -7.06 -2.78
N GLY A 195 -5.05 -5.77 -2.41
CA GLY A 195 -4.36 -5.19 -1.25
C GLY A 195 -3.03 -4.55 -1.65
N THR A 196 -2.52 -3.64 -0.83
CA THR A 196 -1.31 -2.84 -1.17
C THR A 196 -0.01 -3.40 -0.59
N VAL A 197 -0.09 -4.39 0.31
CA VAL A 197 1.07 -4.96 1.01
C VAL A 197 2.00 -5.68 0.02
N GLY A 198 3.25 -5.21 -0.07
CA GLY A 198 4.28 -5.79 -0.94
C GLY A 198 4.23 -5.35 -2.40
N TYR A 199 3.14 -4.73 -2.87
CA TYR A 199 3.00 -4.31 -4.27
C TYR A 199 3.77 -3.03 -4.59
N PHE A 200 3.96 -2.11 -3.65
CA PHE A 200 4.75 -0.89 -3.86
C PHE A 200 6.21 -1.20 -4.28
N GLU A 201 6.86 -2.14 -3.57
CA GLU A 201 8.24 -2.55 -3.89
C GLU A 201 8.31 -3.28 -5.23
N ARG A 202 7.33 -4.15 -5.52
CA ARG A 202 7.23 -4.85 -6.81
C ARG A 202 7.07 -3.89 -7.99
N PHE A 203 6.30 -2.81 -7.84
CA PHE A 203 6.19 -1.77 -8.88
C PHE A 203 7.53 -1.09 -9.15
N LEU A 204 8.25 -0.68 -8.10
CA LEU A 204 9.57 -0.07 -8.25
C LEU A 204 10.53 -1.02 -8.99
N SER A 205 10.55 -2.30 -8.63
CA SER A 205 11.39 -3.30 -9.30
C SER A 205 10.98 -3.54 -10.77
N ALA A 206 9.67 -3.56 -11.06
CA ALA A 206 9.16 -3.71 -12.43
C ALA A 206 9.57 -2.55 -13.34
N VAL A 207 9.49 -1.32 -12.83
CA VAL A 207 9.97 -0.11 -13.54
C VAL A 207 11.45 -0.24 -13.83
N GLN A 208 12.25 -0.61 -12.83
CA GLN A 208 13.69 -0.73 -13.02
C GLN A 208 14.02 -1.77 -14.09
N LEU A 209 13.32 -2.91 -14.12
CA LEU A 209 13.52 -3.90 -15.17
C LEU A 209 13.22 -3.34 -16.57
N GLU A 210 12.12 -2.60 -16.73
CA GLU A 210 11.72 -2.01 -18.02
C GLU A 210 12.59 -0.80 -18.44
N THR A 211 13.14 -0.06 -17.48
CA THR A 211 13.89 1.18 -17.76
C THR A 211 15.41 1.01 -17.71
N THR A 212 15.92 -0.07 -17.11
CA THR A 212 17.36 -0.38 -17.01
C THR A 212 17.77 -1.68 -17.71
N GLY A 213 16.81 -2.51 -18.11
CA GLY A 213 17.07 -3.74 -18.86
C GLY A 213 17.72 -3.48 -20.22
N LEU A 214 18.73 -4.26 -20.57
CA LEU A 214 19.24 -4.34 -21.94
C LEU A 214 18.08 -4.75 -22.87
N PRO A 215 17.83 -4.02 -23.98
CA PRO A 215 16.67 -4.25 -24.81
C PRO A 215 16.85 -5.56 -25.60
N GLU A 216 16.35 -6.68 -25.08
CA GLU A 216 16.17 -7.90 -25.87
C GLU A 216 14.77 -7.90 -26.49
N GLY A 217 14.58 -7.05 -27.50
CA GLY A 217 13.37 -7.01 -28.32
C GLY A 217 13.33 -5.82 -29.28
N PRO A 218 12.65 -5.93 -30.45
CA PRO A 218 12.64 -4.91 -31.49
C PRO A 218 11.83 -3.65 -31.16
N ALA A 219 11.35 -3.49 -29.92
CA ALA A 219 10.81 -2.24 -29.41
C ALA A 219 11.89 -1.55 -28.57
N ALA A 220 12.76 -0.78 -29.23
CA ALA A 220 13.72 0.07 -28.54
C ALA A 220 12.95 0.98 -27.56
N ALA A 221 13.06 0.69 -26.26
CA ALA A 221 12.44 1.49 -25.22
C ALA A 221 12.93 2.93 -25.36
N SER A 222 12.02 3.88 -25.59
CA SER A 222 12.35 5.29 -25.46
C SER A 222 12.77 5.50 -24.01
N PRO A 223 14.04 5.90 -23.74
CA PRO A 223 14.52 6.04 -22.38
C PRO A 223 13.66 7.05 -21.64
N MET A 224 13.43 6.81 -20.34
CA MET A 224 12.65 7.71 -19.51
C MET A 224 13.26 9.12 -19.57
N PRO A 225 12.44 10.17 -19.83
CA PRO A 225 12.91 11.55 -19.79
C PRO A 225 13.65 11.84 -18.49
N ALA A 226 14.82 12.49 -18.57
CA ALA A 226 15.69 12.72 -17.41
C ALA A 226 15.05 13.62 -16.32
N CYS A 227 13.99 14.35 -16.67
CA CYS A 227 13.21 15.16 -15.74
C CYS A 227 12.21 14.34 -14.92
N LEU A 228 11.95 13.09 -15.29
CA LEU A 228 11.05 12.21 -14.56
C LEU A 228 11.81 11.40 -13.53
N THR A 229 11.32 11.41 -12.29
CA THR A 229 11.76 10.49 -11.25
C THR A 229 10.58 9.67 -10.77
N LEU A 230 10.81 8.37 -10.57
CA LEU A 230 9.79 7.47 -10.07
C LEU A 230 9.96 7.28 -8.56
N ASP A 231 8.85 7.32 -7.84
CA ASP A 231 8.78 7.03 -6.41
C ASP A 231 7.82 5.86 -6.12
N VAL A 232 8.07 5.21 -4.99
CA VAL A 232 7.12 4.25 -4.43
C VAL A 232 5.90 5.04 -3.95
N GLY A 233 4.74 4.82 -4.56
CA GLY A 233 3.52 5.62 -4.35
C GLY A 233 2.92 5.59 -2.93
N ILE A 234 3.68 5.17 -1.92
CA ILE A 234 3.31 5.13 -0.50
C ILE A 234 2.76 6.48 -0.04
N GLY A 235 3.41 7.60 -0.39
CA GLY A 235 3.00 8.94 0.04
C GLY A 235 1.60 9.34 -0.44
N ALA A 236 1.27 9.00 -1.69
CA ALA A 236 -0.05 9.24 -2.30
C ALA A 236 -0.99 8.04 -2.19
N PHE A 237 -0.57 6.99 -1.46
CA PHE A 237 -1.19 5.66 -1.42
C PHE A 237 -1.53 5.07 -2.80
N SER A 238 -0.74 5.42 -3.82
CA SER A 238 -0.89 5.07 -5.23
C SER A 238 -0.02 3.87 -5.61
N SER A 239 -0.31 3.20 -6.73
CA SER A 239 0.51 2.08 -7.20
C SER A 239 1.94 2.52 -7.56
N LEU A 240 2.07 3.72 -8.13
CA LEU A 240 3.35 4.38 -8.41
C LEU A 240 3.12 5.89 -8.57
N THR A 241 4.17 6.67 -8.34
CA THR A 241 4.18 8.11 -8.58
C THR A 241 5.30 8.47 -9.55
N LEU A 242 4.97 9.26 -10.57
CA LEU A 242 5.95 9.92 -11.44
C LEU A 242 6.02 11.38 -11.08
N HIS A 243 7.17 11.80 -10.55
CA HIS A 243 7.46 13.19 -10.28
C HIS A 243 8.01 13.85 -11.53
N ALA A 244 7.34 14.90 -12.00
CA ALA A 244 7.79 15.68 -13.16
C ALA A 244 8.57 16.93 -12.77
N GLY A 245 8.70 17.24 -11.47
CA GLY A 245 9.29 18.48 -10.99
C GLY A 245 8.54 19.70 -11.57
N ALA A 246 9.26 20.68 -12.13
CA ALA A 246 8.65 21.86 -12.76
C ALA A 246 8.05 21.60 -14.17
N SER A 247 8.00 20.34 -14.63
CA SER A 247 7.85 20.00 -16.05
C SER A 247 6.51 19.37 -16.44
N LEU A 248 5.49 19.35 -15.57
CA LEU A 248 4.14 18.87 -15.95
C LEU A 248 3.54 19.61 -17.17
N ALA A 249 3.98 20.85 -17.38
CA ALA A 249 3.57 21.68 -18.50
C ALA A 249 4.28 21.36 -19.82
N ASP A 250 5.31 20.50 -19.82
CA ASP A 250 6.01 20.10 -21.04
C ASP A 250 5.17 19.09 -21.84
N PRO A 251 4.69 19.46 -23.04
CA PRO A 251 3.86 18.58 -23.86
C PRO A 251 4.59 17.31 -24.32
N ASP A 252 5.92 17.34 -24.45
CA ASP A 252 6.70 16.19 -24.91
C ASP A 252 6.86 15.16 -23.80
N VAL A 253 7.03 15.60 -22.55
CA VAL A 253 7.05 14.73 -21.37
C VAL A 253 5.69 14.07 -21.18
N ARG A 254 4.60 14.84 -21.25
CA ARG A 254 3.24 14.30 -21.15
C ARG A 254 2.94 13.32 -22.29
N ARG A 255 3.37 13.62 -23.51
CA ARG A 255 3.24 12.70 -24.65
C ARG A 255 3.96 11.39 -24.39
N TRP A 256 5.19 11.43 -23.87
CA TRP A 256 5.92 10.22 -23.49
C TRP A 256 5.18 9.42 -22.40
N VAL A 257 4.66 10.08 -21.36
CA VAL A 257 3.89 9.41 -20.31
C VAL A 257 2.63 8.73 -20.88
N GLY A 258 1.92 9.37 -21.81
CA GLY A 258 0.77 8.77 -22.48
C GLY A 258 1.14 7.61 -23.41
N GLU A 259 1.96 7.89 -24.42
CA GLU A 259 2.20 7.01 -25.56
C GLU A 259 3.23 5.90 -25.30
N VAL A 260 4.12 6.08 -24.31
CA VAL A 260 5.15 5.09 -23.97
C VAL A 260 4.81 4.44 -22.64
N PHE A 261 4.61 5.25 -21.59
CA PHE A 261 4.42 4.71 -20.25
C PHE A 261 3.04 4.05 -20.08
N ILE A 262 1.95 4.81 -20.25
CA ILE A 262 0.58 4.28 -20.09
C ILE A 262 0.27 3.23 -21.17
N ALA A 263 0.57 3.53 -22.44
CA ALA A 263 0.23 2.64 -23.55
C ALA A 263 1.06 1.34 -23.60
N GLY A 264 2.30 1.35 -23.08
CA GLY A 264 3.25 0.25 -23.30
C GLY A 264 3.89 -0.34 -22.04
N LEU A 265 4.45 0.48 -21.16
CA LEU A 265 5.20 0.00 -19.99
C LEU A 265 4.27 -0.45 -18.86
N LEU A 266 3.31 0.41 -18.48
CA LEU A 266 2.41 0.21 -17.37
C LEU A 266 1.64 -1.12 -17.43
N PRO A 267 1.06 -1.56 -18.56
CA PRO A 267 0.29 -2.80 -18.61
C PRO A 267 1.16 -4.05 -18.41
N ARG A 268 2.40 -4.04 -18.92
CA ARG A 268 3.38 -5.12 -18.75
C ARG A 268 3.91 -5.16 -17.33
N MET A 269 4.23 -3.99 -16.77
CA MET A 269 4.63 -3.87 -15.38
C MET A 269 3.54 -4.38 -14.44
N ALA A 270 2.29 -3.96 -14.64
CA ALA A 270 1.17 -4.39 -13.79
C ALA A 270 0.97 -5.90 -13.86
N ALA A 271 1.12 -6.53 -15.03
CA ALA A 271 1.05 -7.98 -15.17
C ALA A 271 2.14 -8.71 -14.37
N ARG A 272 3.40 -8.24 -14.45
CA ARG A 272 4.51 -8.80 -13.67
C ARG A 272 4.34 -8.58 -12.17
N VAL A 273 3.83 -7.41 -11.78
CA VAL A 273 3.60 -7.08 -10.38
C VAL A 273 2.54 -7.99 -9.78
N LEU A 274 1.48 -8.31 -10.53
CA LEU A 274 0.40 -9.21 -10.09
C LEU A 274 0.74 -10.70 -10.24
N ASP A 275 1.67 -11.10 -11.11
CA ASP A 275 2.13 -12.50 -11.18
C ASP A 275 3.04 -12.82 -9.99
N GLU A 276 2.50 -13.49 -8.99
CA GLU A 276 3.22 -13.94 -7.78
C GLU A 276 4.51 -14.72 -8.09
N ARG A 277 4.59 -15.36 -9.28
CA ARG A 277 5.76 -16.13 -9.73
C ARG A 277 6.85 -15.27 -10.35
N CYS A 278 6.57 -14.00 -10.67
CA CYS A 278 7.56 -13.07 -11.18
C CYS A 278 8.56 -12.74 -10.07
N ASP A 279 9.79 -13.23 -10.22
CA ASP A 279 10.91 -12.91 -9.33
C ASP A 279 11.62 -11.66 -9.86
N PHE A 280 11.54 -10.56 -9.11
CA PHE A 280 12.32 -9.38 -9.42
C PHE A 280 13.73 -9.59 -8.86
N PRO A 281 14.79 -9.50 -9.68
CA PRO A 281 16.14 -9.71 -9.18
C PRO A 281 16.42 -8.70 -8.06
N GLU A 282 16.65 -9.21 -6.85
CA GLU A 282 17.18 -8.41 -5.74
C GLU A 282 18.51 -7.83 -6.23
N ARG A 283 18.65 -6.50 -6.23
CA ARG A 283 19.92 -5.87 -6.60
C ARG A 283 21.02 -6.49 -5.74
N VAL A 284 22.01 -7.06 -6.41
CA VAL A 284 23.36 -7.12 -5.86
C VAL A 284 23.76 -5.65 -5.67
N GLN A 285 23.73 -5.19 -4.41
CA GLN A 285 24.33 -3.91 -4.03
C GLN A 285 25.83 -3.94 -4.31
#